data_AF-A0A937CEA0-F1
#
_entry.id   AF-A0A937CEA0-F1
#
_cell.length_a   1.000
_cell.length_b   1.000
_cell.length_c   1.000
_cell.angle_alpha   90.00
_cell.angle_beta   90.00
_cell.angle_gamma   90.00
#
_symmetry.space_group_name_H-M   'P 1'
#
loop_
_entity.id
_entity.type
_entity.pdbx_description
1 polymer ?
#
loop_
_entity_poly.entity_id
_entity_poly.type
_entity_poly.pdbx_seq_one_letter_code
_entity_poly.pdbx_strand_id
1 'polypeptide(L)'
;MAAKSQSIPKWKMRDVVKSYSGKNDTTYVVNFWATFCKPCIEEIPDFLRIVEKYKSKKVKLLLVSLDLPAFYPAKIASFAKKNNYNTHIAWLNETDADVFCPMIDAKWSGAIPATIIVNNKTGYKKFTEDQISAADFEKYLNEAISGSAMNKFIAPMNDAVAIYDNPEDTAHVKREYVTFKSNDSSVYSIAGGRVSTVVKIDHMKVVIIEKDKLFYTYSNLGSTLIKKGDEVKPNQLIGYAALDLDKLKPTVELYISTGEEYRVLTKDDFIARKDKRLSDHSIDSNDPQ
;
A
#
# COMPACT_ATOMS: atom_id res chain seq x y z
N MET A 1 20.98 -15.67 32.89
CA MET A 1 21.25 -15.28 31.49
C MET A 1 20.75 -13.86 31.27
N ALA A 2 21.61 -12.93 30.83
CA ALA A 2 21.19 -11.57 30.54
C ALA A 2 20.26 -11.58 29.31
N ALA A 3 18.99 -11.23 29.52
CA ALA A 3 18.01 -11.08 28.44
C ALA A 3 18.51 -9.98 27.50
N LYS A 4 18.81 -10.33 26.24
CA LYS A 4 19.12 -9.35 25.19
C LYS A 4 17.95 -8.37 25.11
N SER A 5 18.22 -7.09 25.35
CA SER A 5 17.24 -6.03 25.17
C SER A 5 16.78 -6.05 23.72
N GLN A 6 15.47 -6.18 23.50
CA GLN A 6 14.90 -6.12 22.16
C GLN A 6 15.10 -4.70 21.60
N SER A 7 15.91 -4.57 20.56
CA SER A 7 16.07 -3.30 19.85
C SER A 7 14.76 -2.95 19.15
N ILE A 8 14.23 -1.76 19.42
CA ILE A 8 13.06 -1.20 18.74
C ILE A 8 13.57 -0.18 17.73
N PRO A 9 13.64 -0.50 16.44
CA PRO A 9 14.05 0.46 15.43
C PRO A 9 13.02 1.58 15.29
N LYS A 10 13.55 2.76 14.93
CA LYS A 10 12.79 3.94 14.55
C LYS A 10 12.43 3.85 13.07
N TRP A 11 11.17 3.64 12.72
CA TRP A 11 10.70 3.49 11.33
C TRP A 11 9.83 4.66 10.89
N LYS A 12 9.86 4.96 9.59
CA LYS A 12 8.85 5.76 8.90
C LYS A 12 7.80 4.82 8.28
N MET A 13 6.63 5.31 7.89
CA MET A 13 5.58 4.45 7.32
C MET A 13 6.04 3.73 6.05
N ARG A 14 6.87 4.39 5.23
CA ARG A 14 7.52 3.76 4.07
C ARG A 14 8.34 2.51 4.43
N ASP A 15 8.97 2.48 5.61
CA ASP A 15 9.78 1.34 6.06
C ASP A 15 8.86 0.19 6.48
N VAL A 16 7.72 0.50 7.11
CA VAL A 16 6.64 -0.44 7.42
C VAL A 16 6.11 -1.07 6.13
N VAL A 17 5.68 -0.25 5.16
CA VAL A 17 5.22 -0.70 3.84
C VAL A 17 6.26 -1.60 3.17
N LYS A 18 7.52 -1.15 3.13
CA LYS A 18 8.60 -1.91 2.50
C LYS A 18 8.82 -3.28 3.16
N SER A 19 8.57 -3.39 4.47
CA SER A 19 8.78 -4.65 5.21
C SER A 19 7.89 -5.80 4.75
N TYR A 20 6.70 -5.52 4.20
CA TYR A 20 5.75 -6.53 3.72
C TYR A 20 5.50 -6.47 2.20
N SER A 21 6.13 -5.55 1.45
CA SER A 21 5.91 -5.39 0.01
C SER A 21 6.74 -6.34 -0.89
N GLY A 22 7.52 -7.24 -0.29
CA GLY A 22 8.37 -8.17 -1.04
C GLY A 22 7.54 -9.20 -1.83
N LYS A 23 7.86 -9.41 -3.11
CA LYS A 23 7.26 -10.48 -3.94
C LYS A 23 7.78 -11.86 -3.50
N ASN A 24 7.16 -12.40 -2.45
CA ASN A 24 7.47 -13.72 -1.90
C ASN A 24 6.19 -14.39 -1.34
N ASP A 25 6.34 -15.61 -0.83
CA ASP A 25 5.25 -16.42 -0.28
C ASP A 25 5.01 -16.25 1.23
N THR A 26 5.63 -15.25 1.85
CA THR A 26 5.48 -14.96 3.27
C THR A 26 4.16 -14.22 3.51
N THR A 27 3.41 -14.65 4.52
CA THR A 27 2.27 -13.90 5.04
C THR A 27 2.78 -12.93 6.11
N TYR A 28 2.52 -11.65 5.92
CA TYR A 28 2.88 -10.60 6.86
C TYR A 28 1.62 -10.14 7.59
N VAL A 29 1.71 -10.08 8.92
CA VAL A 29 0.72 -9.45 9.79
C VAL A 29 1.38 -8.22 10.38
N VAL A 30 0.83 -7.05 10.12
CA VAL A 30 1.30 -5.79 10.69
C VAL A 30 0.18 -5.20 11.53
N ASN A 31 0.42 -5.10 12.83
CA ASN A 31 -0.53 -4.56 13.80
C ASN A 31 -0.01 -3.22 14.34
N PHE A 32 -0.86 -2.20 14.32
CA PHE A 32 -0.61 -0.87 14.82
C PHE A 32 -1.24 -0.74 16.20
N TRP A 33 -0.41 -0.46 17.20
CA TRP A 33 -0.79 -0.50 18.61
C TRP A 33 -0.14 0.61 19.41
N ALA A 34 -0.55 0.78 20.66
CA ALA A 34 0.14 1.63 21.62
C ALA A 34 0.06 1.05 23.04
N THR A 35 1.01 1.41 23.91
CA THR A 35 1.03 0.94 25.31
C THR A 35 -0.15 1.40 26.16
N PHE A 36 -0.89 2.41 25.69
CA PHE A 36 -2.12 2.91 26.32
C PHE A 36 -3.41 2.43 25.62
N CYS A 37 -3.29 1.65 24.54
CA CYS A 37 -4.44 1.10 23.83
C CYS A 37 -4.87 -0.24 24.45
N LYS A 38 -5.88 -0.21 25.32
CA LYS A 38 -6.42 -1.40 25.98
C LYS A 38 -6.83 -2.54 25.01
N PRO A 39 -7.67 -2.31 23.98
CA PRO A 39 -8.04 -3.38 23.04
C PRO A 39 -6.83 -3.97 22.30
N CYS A 40 -5.83 -3.14 21.95
CA CYS A 40 -4.59 -3.63 21.34
C CYS A 40 -3.83 -4.60 22.27
N ILE A 41 -3.73 -4.27 23.56
CA ILE A 41 -3.02 -5.09 24.54
C ILE A 41 -3.72 -6.44 24.75
N GLU A 42 -5.04 -6.47 24.63
CA GLU A 42 -5.83 -7.70 24.78
C GLU A 42 -5.69 -8.65 23.57
N GLU A 43 -5.54 -8.15 22.33
CA GLU A 43 -5.44 -9.01 21.13
C GLU A 43 -4.02 -9.53 20.82
N ILE A 44 -2.97 -8.78 21.17
CA ILE A 44 -1.58 -9.14 20.83
C ILE A 44 -1.17 -10.53 21.37
N PRO A 45 -1.53 -10.95 22.61
CA PRO A 45 -1.24 -12.29 23.10
C PRO A 45 -1.79 -13.41 22.21
N ASP A 46 -3.00 -13.23 21.66
CA ASP A 46 -3.58 -14.19 20.71
C ASP A 46 -2.83 -14.18 19.39
N PHE A 47 -2.42 -13.01 18.89
CA PHE A 47 -1.64 -12.93 17.66
C PHE A 47 -0.31 -13.67 17.79
N LEU A 48 0.40 -13.47 18.90
CA LEU A 48 1.66 -14.16 19.20
C LEU A 48 1.47 -15.68 19.25
N ARG A 49 0.47 -16.15 20.02
CA ARG A 49 0.17 -17.58 20.16
C ARG A 49 -0.20 -18.22 18.83
N ILE A 50 -1.06 -17.56 18.05
CA ILE A 50 -1.52 -18.08 16.77
C ILE A 50 -0.37 -18.06 15.75
N VAL A 51 0.39 -16.98 15.61
CA VAL A 51 1.52 -16.92 14.69
C VAL A 51 2.57 -18.00 15.00
N GLU A 52 2.83 -18.29 16.28
CA GLU A 52 3.72 -19.38 16.69
C GLU A 52 3.20 -20.76 16.23
N LYS A 53 1.88 -21.00 16.26
CA LYS A 53 1.26 -22.21 15.69
C LYS A 53 1.52 -22.34 14.18
N TYR A 54 1.59 -21.21 13.46
CA TYR A 54 1.85 -21.15 12.01
C TYR A 54 3.33 -20.90 11.64
N LYS A 55 4.29 -21.08 12.57
CA LYS A 55 5.72 -20.80 12.30
C LYS A 55 6.31 -21.58 11.12
N SER A 56 5.75 -22.75 10.79
CA SER A 56 6.15 -23.56 9.63
C SER A 56 5.59 -23.04 8.30
N LYS A 57 4.69 -22.05 8.32
CA LYS A 57 3.97 -21.51 7.16
C LYS A 57 4.43 -20.12 6.73
N LYS A 58 5.68 -19.74 7.06
CA LYS A 58 6.29 -18.44 6.69
C LYS A 58 5.38 -17.24 7.06
N VAL A 59 4.89 -17.22 8.30
CA VAL A 59 4.12 -16.09 8.83
C VAL A 59 5.05 -15.19 9.64
N LYS A 60 4.95 -13.87 9.44
CA LYS A 60 5.70 -12.87 10.21
C LYS A 60 4.75 -11.86 10.83
N LEU A 61 4.90 -11.66 12.14
CA LEU A 61 4.19 -10.62 12.88
C LEU A 61 5.11 -9.43 13.13
N LEU A 62 4.68 -8.25 12.74
CA LEU A 62 5.30 -6.97 13.06
C LEU A 62 4.32 -6.15 13.90
N LEU A 63 4.75 -5.73 15.07
CA LEU A 63 4.01 -4.78 15.90
C LEU A 63 4.60 -3.38 15.69
N VAL A 64 3.81 -2.46 15.18
CA VAL A 64 4.20 -1.06 14.97
C VAL A 64 3.58 -0.22 16.08
N SER A 65 4.42 0.24 17.01
CA SER A 65 3.98 1.13 18.08
C SER A 65 3.75 2.54 17.53
N LEU A 66 2.57 3.08 17.81
CA LEU A 66 2.17 4.49 17.61
C LEU A 66 2.26 5.29 18.90
N ASP A 67 3.01 4.81 19.90
CA ASP A 67 3.21 5.54 21.15
C ASP A 67 3.85 6.91 20.91
N LEU A 68 3.61 7.83 21.84
CA LEU A 68 4.18 9.17 21.79
C LEU A 68 5.73 9.12 21.83
N PRO A 69 6.43 10.11 21.24
CA PRO A 69 7.90 10.16 21.25
C PRO A 69 8.53 10.01 22.64
N ALA A 70 7.86 10.51 23.69
CA ALA A 70 8.32 10.41 25.08
C ALA A 70 8.33 8.97 25.65
N PHE A 71 7.74 8.01 24.95
CA PHE A 71 7.73 6.59 25.35
C PHE A 71 8.85 5.80 24.67
N TYR A 72 9.35 6.28 23.53
CA TYR A 72 10.39 5.63 22.77
C TYR A 72 11.80 5.89 23.36
N PRO A 73 12.72 4.91 23.34
CA PRO A 73 12.47 3.47 23.13
C PRO A 73 12.11 2.74 24.43
N ALA A 74 12.48 3.32 25.59
CA ALA A 74 12.58 2.60 26.85
C ALA A 74 11.22 2.11 27.41
N LYS A 75 10.17 2.94 27.36
CA LYS A 75 8.85 2.53 27.88
C LYS A 75 8.22 1.45 27.02
N ILE A 76 8.34 1.58 25.69
CA ILE A 76 7.84 0.58 24.74
C ILE A 76 8.56 -0.76 24.96
N ALA A 77 9.90 -0.74 25.03
CA ALA A 77 10.70 -1.96 25.25
C ALA A 77 10.41 -2.63 26.60
N SER A 78 10.27 -1.83 27.67
CA SER A 78 9.92 -2.33 29.00
C SER A 78 8.52 -2.95 29.01
N PHE A 79 7.55 -2.29 28.38
CA PHE A 79 6.18 -2.79 28.26
C PHE A 79 6.13 -4.11 27.47
N ALA A 80 6.77 -4.15 26.30
CA ALA A 80 6.83 -5.34 25.46
C ALA A 80 7.46 -6.52 26.20
N LYS A 81 8.57 -6.28 26.92
CA LYS A 81 9.22 -7.30 27.75
C LYS A 81 8.31 -7.81 28.87
N LYS A 82 7.62 -6.91 29.58
CA LYS A 82 6.70 -7.27 30.66
C LYS A 82 5.53 -8.14 30.17
N ASN A 83 5.06 -7.89 28.95
CA ASN A 83 3.93 -8.60 28.34
C ASN A 83 4.35 -9.75 27.41
N ASN A 84 5.64 -10.11 27.38
CA ASN A 84 6.20 -11.20 26.55
C ASN A 84 5.95 -11.04 25.04
N TYR A 85 6.04 -9.81 24.51
CA TYR A 85 5.89 -9.53 23.09
C TYR A 85 7.16 -9.93 22.31
N ASN A 86 7.38 -11.23 22.18
CA ASN A 86 8.56 -11.84 21.59
C ASN A 86 8.50 -11.91 20.05
N THR A 87 8.19 -10.79 19.41
CA THR A 87 8.15 -10.66 17.94
C THR A 87 8.84 -9.38 17.48
N HIS A 88 8.92 -9.10 16.18
CA HIS A 88 9.47 -7.84 15.70
C HIS A 88 8.57 -6.67 16.13
N ILE A 89 9.19 -5.65 16.73
CA ILE A 89 8.51 -4.43 17.16
C ILE A 89 9.28 -3.27 16.54
N ALA A 90 8.57 -2.33 15.91
CA ALA A 90 9.12 -1.05 15.46
C ALA A 90 8.32 0.08 16.10
N TRP A 91 8.92 1.26 16.22
CA TRP A 91 8.20 2.47 16.59
C TRP A 91 8.03 3.37 15.36
N LEU A 92 6.80 3.81 15.09
CA LEU A 92 6.52 4.74 14.01
C LEU A 92 6.90 6.16 14.45
N ASN A 93 7.93 6.71 13.82
CA ASN A 93 8.40 8.07 14.06
C ASN A 93 7.73 9.07 13.10
N GLU A 94 6.40 9.03 13.05
CA GLU A 94 5.52 9.92 12.27
C GLU A 94 4.23 10.13 13.06
N THR A 95 3.69 11.35 12.98
CA THR A 95 2.49 11.77 13.73
C THR A 95 1.36 12.25 12.85
N ASP A 96 1.60 12.40 11.54
CA ASP A 96 0.63 12.89 10.57
C ASP A 96 -0.17 11.71 9.98
N ALA A 97 -1.28 11.39 10.66
CA ALA A 97 -2.14 10.27 10.32
C ALA A 97 -2.77 10.40 8.93
N ASP A 98 -3.08 11.62 8.48
CA ASP A 98 -3.64 11.90 7.16
C ASP A 98 -2.67 11.50 6.04
N VAL A 99 -1.36 11.53 6.33
CA VAL A 99 -0.32 11.11 5.39
C VAL A 99 -0.07 9.60 5.44
N PHE A 100 0.07 9.01 6.64
CA PHE A 100 0.52 7.64 6.74
C PHE A 100 -0.61 6.60 6.71
N CYS A 101 -1.82 6.92 7.14
CA CYS A 101 -2.92 5.94 7.17
C CYS A 101 -3.27 5.43 5.77
N PRO A 102 -3.40 6.32 4.75
CA PRO A 102 -3.68 5.90 3.37
C PRO A 102 -2.59 5.03 2.73
N MET A 103 -1.37 4.99 3.31
CA MET A 103 -0.29 4.10 2.87
C MET A 103 -0.53 2.63 3.25
N ILE A 104 -1.38 2.38 4.25
CA ILE A 104 -1.78 1.04 4.65
C ILE A 104 -3.11 0.71 4.00
N ASP A 105 -4.11 1.55 4.27
CA ASP A 105 -5.45 1.46 3.72
C ASP A 105 -6.12 2.84 3.73
N ALA A 106 -6.72 3.25 2.62
CA ALA A 106 -7.36 4.56 2.52
C ALA A 106 -8.57 4.74 3.45
N LYS A 107 -9.14 3.65 3.96
CA LYS A 107 -10.24 3.68 4.92
C LYS A 107 -9.76 3.83 6.36
N TRP A 108 -8.45 3.71 6.62
CA TRP A 108 -7.93 3.82 7.97
C TRP A 108 -8.10 5.24 8.50
N SER A 109 -8.95 5.38 9.51
CA SER A 109 -9.28 6.66 10.16
C SER A 109 -8.18 7.19 11.08
N GLY A 110 -7.14 6.40 11.34
CA GLY A 110 -6.14 6.63 12.38
C GLY A 110 -6.48 5.99 13.73
N ALA A 111 -7.64 5.31 13.85
CA ALA A 111 -7.98 4.54 15.03
C ALA A 111 -7.02 3.35 15.25
N ILE A 112 -6.81 2.97 16.51
CA ILE A 112 -6.09 1.75 16.90
C ILE A 112 -6.94 0.93 17.88
N PRO A 113 -6.89 -0.42 17.82
CA PRO A 113 -5.99 -1.24 17.01
C PRO A 113 -6.30 -1.18 15.52
N ALA A 114 -5.27 -1.30 14.69
CA ALA A 114 -5.43 -1.49 13.26
C ALA A 114 -4.49 -2.59 12.80
N THR A 115 -4.96 -3.46 11.91
CA THR A 115 -4.17 -4.60 11.43
C THR A 115 -4.32 -4.75 9.93
N ILE A 116 -3.18 -4.93 9.26
CA ILE A 116 -3.13 -5.38 7.87
C ILE A 116 -2.48 -6.77 7.79
N ILE A 117 -3.12 -7.66 7.05
CA ILE A 117 -2.60 -9.01 6.73
C ILE A 117 -2.38 -9.08 5.23
N VAL A 118 -1.15 -9.37 4.81
CA VAL A 118 -0.74 -9.37 3.39
C VAL A 118 -0.03 -10.68 3.03
N ASN A 119 -0.38 -11.27 1.90
CA ASN A 119 0.43 -12.29 1.23
C ASN A 119 0.51 -11.97 -0.27
N ASN A 120 1.69 -11.52 -0.71
CA ASN A 120 1.88 -11.04 -2.09
C ASN A 120 1.87 -12.16 -3.14
N LYS A 121 2.10 -13.42 -2.75
CA LYS A 121 2.03 -14.56 -3.67
C LYS A 121 0.59 -14.98 -3.95
N THR A 122 -0.25 -15.03 -2.92
CA THR A 122 -1.67 -15.41 -3.07
C THR A 122 -2.52 -14.23 -3.50
N GLY A 123 -1.99 -13.01 -3.32
CA GLY A 123 -2.71 -11.79 -3.58
C GLY A 123 -3.70 -11.43 -2.46
N TYR A 124 -3.48 -11.92 -1.25
CA TYR A 124 -4.32 -11.61 -0.11
C TYR A 124 -3.91 -10.27 0.52
N LYS A 125 -4.88 -9.37 0.72
CA LYS A 125 -4.72 -8.17 1.53
C LYS A 125 -6.01 -7.95 2.32
N LYS A 126 -5.90 -7.83 3.64
CA LYS A 126 -7.02 -7.50 4.51
C LYS A 126 -6.60 -6.47 5.53
N PHE A 127 -7.32 -5.36 5.58
CA PHE A 127 -7.21 -4.33 6.59
C PHE A 127 -8.44 -4.35 7.52
N THR A 128 -8.24 -3.99 8.78
CA THR A 128 -9.30 -3.77 9.78
C THR A 128 -8.80 -2.77 10.81
N GLU A 129 -9.68 -1.91 11.33
CA GLU A 129 -9.39 -0.90 12.37
C GLU A 129 -10.18 -1.15 13.65
N ASP A 130 -10.41 -2.43 13.96
CA ASP A 130 -11.11 -2.92 15.13
C ASP A 130 -10.31 -4.05 15.79
N GLN A 131 -10.62 -4.32 17.05
CA GLN A 131 -10.07 -5.47 17.77
C GLN A 131 -10.45 -6.76 17.04
N ILE A 132 -9.47 -7.64 16.81
CA ILE A 132 -9.71 -8.92 16.14
C ILE A 132 -9.81 -10.04 17.18
N SER A 133 -10.89 -10.82 17.11
CA SER A 133 -11.01 -12.03 17.92
C SER A 133 -9.97 -13.08 17.50
N ALA A 134 -9.54 -13.96 18.43
CA ALA A 134 -8.62 -15.04 18.11
C ALA A 134 -9.10 -15.93 16.94
N ALA A 135 -10.41 -16.20 16.89
CA ALA A 135 -11.02 -17.02 15.84
C ALA A 135 -10.98 -16.32 14.48
N ASP A 136 -11.30 -15.03 14.43
CA ASP A 136 -11.25 -14.25 13.20
C ASP A 136 -9.81 -14.07 12.71
N PHE A 137 -8.86 -13.83 13.61
CA PHE A 137 -7.45 -13.73 13.25
C PHE A 137 -6.93 -15.03 12.64
N GLU A 138 -7.23 -16.18 13.26
CA GLU A 138 -6.84 -17.49 12.73
C GLU A 138 -7.52 -17.79 11.39
N LYS A 139 -8.78 -17.39 11.22
CA LYS A 139 -9.48 -17.47 9.92
C LYS A 139 -8.77 -16.64 8.85
N TYR A 140 -8.47 -15.37 9.13
CA TYR A 140 -7.81 -14.47 8.17
C TYR A 140 -6.40 -14.94 7.80
N LEU A 141 -5.66 -15.50 8.75
CA LEU A 141 -4.35 -16.10 8.47
C LEU A 141 -4.47 -17.31 7.54
N ASN A 142 -5.44 -18.21 7.78
CA ASN A 142 -5.66 -19.36 6.92
C ASN A 142 -6.04 -18.93 5.50
N GLU A 143 -6.95 -17.98 5.36
CA GLU A 143 -7.33 -17.38 4.07
C GLU A 143 -6.13 -16.79 3.32
N ALA A 144 -5.24 -16.09 4.03
CA ALA A 144 -4.03 -15.51 3.45
C ALA A 144 -3.05 -16.59 2.95
N ILE A 145 -2.86 -17.66 3.73
CA ILE A 145 -1.92 -18.75 3.44
C ILE A 145 -2.44 -19.64 2.31
N SER A 146 -3.72 -19.99 2.31
CA SER A 146 -4.33 -20.85 1.29
C SER A 146 -4.59 -20.11 -0.03
N GLY A 147 -4.73 -18.78 0.01
CA GLY A 147 -5.20 -17.99 -1.12
C GLY A 147 -6.67 -18.26 -1.48
N SER A 148 -7.44 -18.82 -0.53
CA SER A 148 -8.86 -19.18 -0.70
C SER A 148 -9.83 -18.03 -0.40
N ALA A 149 -9.31 -16.84 -0.07
CA ALA A 149 -10.17 -15.67 0.14
C ALA A 149 -10.84 -15.27 -1.18
N MET A 150 -12.15 -15.00 -1.11
CA MET A 150 -12.89 -14.34 -2.22
C MET A 150 -12.35 -12.93 -2.51
N ASN A 151 -11.61 -12.34 -1.56
CA ASN A 151 -10.86 -11.10 -1.71
C ASN A 151 -9.38 -11.40 -1.99
N LYS A 152 -9.09 -12.16 -3.04
CA LYS A 152 -7.86 -11.92 -3.83
C LYS A 152 -7.93 -10.46 -4.26
N PHE A 153 -6.81 -9.72 -4.24
CA PHE A 153 -6.71 -8.33 -4.69
C PHE A 153 -7.87 -7.98 -5.64
N ILE A 154 -8.71 -7.03 -5.23
CA ILE A 154 -9.23 -6.11 -6.24
C ILE A 154 -7.97 -5.54 -6.82
N ALA A 155 -7.73 -5.96 -8.06
CA ALA A 155 -6.45 -6.01 -8.71
C ALA A 155 -5.53 -4.79 -8.39
N PRO A 156 -4.19 -4.99 -8.29
CA PRO A 156 -3.24 -3.87 -8.41
C PRO A 156 -3.71 -2.94 -9.52
N MET A 157 -3.59 -1.61 -9.41
CA MET A 157 -4.23 -0.70 -10.38
C MET A 157 -3.82 -0.92 -11.87
N ASN A 158 -2.78 -1.72 -12.08
CA ASN A 158 -2.24 -2.24 -13.33
C ASN A 158 -2.75 -3.64 -13.76
N ASP A 159 -3.41 -4.38 -12.87
CA ASP A 159 -4.32 -5.49 -13.17
C ASP A 159 -5.80 -5.05 -13.04
N ALA A 160 -6.08 -3.84 -12.54
CA ALA A 160 -7.38 -3.21 -12.64
C ALA A 160 -7.62 -2.96 -14.12
N VAL A 161 -8.18 -3.98 -14.77
CA VAL A 161 -9.32 -3.85 -15.65
C VAL A 161 -9.91 -2.47 -15.38
N ALA A 162 -9.74 -1.54 -16.34
CA ALA A 162 -10.69 -0.45 -16.46
C ALA A 162 -12.05 -1.11 -16.23
N ILE A 163 -12.71 -0.79 -15.11
CA ILE A 163 -13.90 -1.52 -14.64
C ILE A 163 -14.91 -1.39 -15.78
N TYR A 164 -14.94 -2.43 -16.61
CA TYR A 164 -15.84 -2.63 -17.72
C TYR A 164 -16.60 -3.89 -17.29
N ASP A 165 -17.76 -3.66 -16.68
CA ASP A 165 -18.96 -4.53 -16.66
C ASP A 165 -19.87 -4.28 -15.44
N ASN A 166 -20.03 -3.01 -15.02
CA ASN A 166 -21.20 -2.58 -14.26
C ASN A 166 -21.64 -1.18 -14.73
N PRO A 167 -22.87 -0.98 -15.22
CA PRO A 167 -23.39 0.33 -15.63
C PRO A 167 -23.32 1.42 -14.54
N GLU A 168 -23.11 1.04 -13.27
CA GLU A 168 -22.99 1.97 -12.14
C GLU A 168 -21.53 2.30 -11.72
N ASP A 169 -20.50 1.68 -12.30
CA ASP A 169 -19.09 2.05 -12.08
C ASP A 169 -18.57 2.84 -13.31
N THR A 170 -18.66 4.17 -13.28
CA THR A 170 -18.27 5.01 -14.42
C THR A 170 -16.79 5.42 -14.39
N ALA A 171 -15.94 4.69 -15.11
CA ALA A 171 -14.69 5.26 -15.60
C ALA A 171 -15.00 6.34 -16.65
N HIS A 172 -14.86 7.61 -16.29
CA HIS A 172 -15.04 8.72 -17.22
C HIS A 172 -13.73 9.00 -17.94
N VAL A 173 -13.65 8.61 -19.22
CA VAL A 173 -12.64 9.18 -20.13
C VAL A 173 -13.08 10.61 -20.42
N LYS A 174 -12.56 11.58 -19.67
CA LYS A 174 -12.52 12.97 -20.15
C LYS A 174 -11.34 13.06 -21.11
N ARG A 175 -11.48 13.84 -22.19
CA ARG A 175 -10.61 13.89 -23.38
C ARG A 175 -9.08 14.04 -23.15
N GLU A 176 -8.60 14.15 -21.91
CA GLU A 176 -7.24 14.55 -21.54
C GLU A 176 -6.56 13.60 -20.51
N TYR A 177 -7.28 12.66 -19.87
CA TYR A 177 -6.72 11.78 -18.84
C TYR A 177 -7.51 10.49 -18.60
N VAL A 178 -6.86 9.52 -17.93
CA VAL A 178 -7.48 8.26 -17.48
C VAL A 178 -7.65 8.28 -15.97
N THR A 179 -8.88 8.05 -15.49
CA THR A 179 -9.18 7.92 -14.06
C THR A 179 -9.21 6.44 -13.67
N PHE A 180 -8.45 6.08 -12.64
CA PHE A 180 -8.52 4.76 -12.01
C PHE A 180 -9.17 4.88 -10.64
N LYS A 181 -10.24 4.13 -10.38
CA LYS A 181 -10.88 3.99 -9.06
C LYS A 181 -10.75 2.54 -8.59
N SER A 182 -10.28 2.33 -7.36
CA SER A 182 -10.13 0.98 -6.78
C SER A 182 -10.40 1.00 -5.28
N ASN A 183 -10.69 -0.15 -4.69
CA ASN A 183 -10.74 -0.32 -3.24
C ASN A 183 -9.34 -0.38 -2.61
N ASP A 184 -8.28 -0.58 -3.40
CA ASP A 184 -6.88 -0.45 -2.97
C ASP A 184 -6.32 0.90 -3.45
N SER A 185 -5.70 1.66 -2.55
CA SER A 185 -5.05 2.94 -2.90
C SER A 185 -3.70 2.78 -3.59
N SER A 186 -3.11 1.58 -3.60
CA SER A 186 -1.75 1.35 -4.12
C SER A 186 -1.61 1.72 -5.60
N VAL A 187 -0.71 2.67 -5.90
CA VAL A 187 -0.41 3.14 -7.26
C VAL A 187 0.95 2.64 -7.70
N TYR A 188 1.00 1.96 -8.85
CA TYR A 188 2.21 1.42 -9.45
C TYR A 188 2.60 2.23 -10.69
N SER A 189 3.91 2.38 -10.91
CA SER A 189 4.41 2.98 -12.14
C SER A 189 4.02 2.11 -13.33
N ILE A 190 3.45 2.76 -14.34
CA ILE A 190 3.07 2.12 -15.60
C ILE A 190 4.30 1.72 -16.40
N ALA A 191 5.14 2.68 -16.76
CA ALA A 191 6.24 2.49 -17.72
C ALA A 191 7.63 2.52 -17.09
N GLY A 192 7.75 2.89 -15.81
CA GLY A 192 9.02 3.26 -15.21
C GLY A 192 9.60 4.55 -15.80
N GLY A 193 10.84 4.86 -15.44
CA GLY A 193 11.56 6.06 -15.88
C GLY A 193 12.10 6.86 -14.70
N ARG A 194 12.55 8.08 -14.99
CA ARG A 194 13.13 9.00 -14.01
C ARG A 194 12.05 9.90 -13.43
N VAL A 195 11.98 10.00 -12.11
CA VAL A 195 11.05 10.93 -11.45
C VAL A 195 11.51 12.36 -11.66
N SER A 196 10.83 13.11 -12.53
CA SER A 196 11.19 14.50 -12.87
C SER A 196 10.60 15.50 -11.87
N THR A 197 9.40 15.21 -11.36
CA THR A 197 8.67 16.10 -10.44
C THR A 197 7.93 15.32 -9.37
N VAL A 198 7.97 15.83 -8.13
CA VAL A 198 7.06 15.48 -7.05
C VAL A 198 6.63 16.80 -6.42
N VAL A 199 5.37 17.18 -6.60
CA VAL A 199 4.82 18.44 -6.07
C VAL A 199 3.64 18.14 -5.16
N LYS A 200 3.55 18.85 -4.03
CA LYS A 200 2.39 18.82 -3.14
C LYS A 200 1.47 19.98 -3.53
N ILE A 201 0.20 19.67 -3.80
CA ILE A 201 -0.86 20.65 -4.06
C ILE A 201 -1.94 20.37 -3.02
N ASP A 202 -2.11 21.26 -2.06
CA ASP A 202 -3.02 21.07 -0.93
C ASP A 202 -2.79 19.72 -0.21
N HIS A 203 -3.81 18.85 -0.14
CA HIS A 203 -3.70 17.52 0.47
C HIS A 203 -3.21 16.41 -0.48
N MET A 204 -3.03 16.71 -1.77
CA MET A 204 -2.59 15.74 -2.76
C MET A 204 -1.16 15.98 -3.24
N LYS A 205 -0.59 14.96 -3.87
CA LYS A 205 0.70 15.00 -4.54
C LYS A 205 0.51 14.66 -6.01
N VAL A 206 1.27 15.34 -6.84
CA VAL A 206 1.41 15.03 -8.26
C VAL A 206 2.83 14.55 -8.49
N VAL A 207 2.96 13.39 -9.13
CA VAL A 207 4.24 12.77 -9.48
C VAL A 207 4.34 12.71 -10.98
N ILE A 208 5.46 13.16 -11.54
CA ILE A 208 5.76 13.04 -12.98
C ILE A 208 6.97 12.14 -13.14
N ILE A 209 6.81 11.09 -13.94
CA ILE A 209 7.88 10.17 -14.34
C ILE A 209 8.15 10.38 -15.83
N GLU A 210 9.39 10.65 -16.18
CA GLU A 210 9.84 10.87 -17.55
C GLU A 210 10.52 9.61 -18.10
N LYS A 211 10.15 9.23 -19.32
CA LYS A 211 10.76 8.13 -20.08
C LYS A 211 10.66 8.41 -21.57
N ASP A 212 11.77 8.36 -22.29
CA ASP A 212 11.80 8.45 -23.76
C ASP A 212 10.99 9.63 -24.33
N LYS A 213 11.12 10.83 -23.71
CA LYS A 213 10.40 12.09 -24.01
C LYS A 213 8.90 12.11 -23.65
N LEU A 214 8.39 11.06 -23.00
CA LEU A 214 7.05 11.02 -22.45
C LEU A 214 7.06 11.38 -20.96
N PHE A 215 6.03 12.09 -20.53
CA PHE A 215 5.76 12.44 -19.15
C PHE A 215 4.51 11.72 -18.67
N TYR A 216 4.68 10.83 -17.70
CA TYR A 216 3.60 10.13 -17.01
C TYR A 216 3.28 10.88 -15.72
N THR A 217 2.19 11.61 -15.71
CA THR A 217 1.74 12.41 -14.56
C THR A 217 0.66 11.65 -13.79
N TYR A 218 0.96 11.29 -12.56
CA TYR A 218 0.05 10.69 -11.60
C TYR A 218 -0.44 11.78 -10.65
N SER A 219 -1.72 12.15 -10.77
CA SER A 219 -2.38 13.15 -9.93
C SER A 219 -3.26 12.48 -8.87
N ASN A 220 -3.53 13.22 -7.79
CA ASN A 220 -4.28 12.75 -6.62
C ASN A 220 -3.59 11.64 -5.78
N LEU A 221 -2.25 11.65 -5.68
CA LEU A 221 -1.55 10.79 -4.73
C LEU A 221 -1.59 11.39 -3.32
N GLY A 222 -2.25 10.74 -2.36
CA GLY A 222 -2.19 11.15 -0.94
C GLY A 222 -0.76 11.01 -0.38
N SER A 223 -0.04 9.99 -0.81
CA SER A 223 1.36 9.75 -0.43
C SER A 223 2.18 9.17 -1.58
N THR A 224 3.50 9.35 -1.49
CA THR A 224 4.47 8.84 -2.47
C THR A 224 5.63 8.19 -1.73
N LEU A 225 6.15 7.12 -2.31
CA LEU A 225 7.35 6.41 -1.85
C LEU A 225 8.61 6.86 -2.61
N ILE A 226 8.44 7.67 -3.66
CA ILE A 226 9.50 8.13 -4.56
C ILE A 226 9.68 9.64 -4.45
N LYS A 227 10.89 10.11 -4.74
CA LYS A 227 11.27 11.52 -4.76
C LYS A 227 11.86 11.91 -6.13
N LYS A 228 11.92 13.22 -6.41
CA LYS A 228 12.56 13.75 -7.61
C LYS A 228 13.99 13.22 -7.74
N GLY A 229 14.32 12.72 -8.93
CA GLY A 229 15.60 12.12 -9.28
C GLY A 229 15.68 10.60 -9.10
N ASP A 230 14.69 9.95 -8.48
CA ASP A 230 14.68 8.49 -8.37
C ASP A 230 14.48 7.83 -9.76
N GLU A 231 15.10 6.66 -9.96
CA GLU A 231 14.83 5.76 -11.09
C GLU A 231 13.79 4.72 -10.66
N VAL A 232 12.73 4.58 -11.46
CA VAL A 232 11.56 3.74 -11.13
C VAL A 232 11.39 2.68 -12.21
N LYS A 233 11.16 1.43 -11.80
CA LYS A 233 10.88 0.33 -12.72
C LYS A 233 9.39 0.27 -13.09
N PRO A 234 9.05 -0.28 -14.27
CA PRO A 234 7.67 -0.69 -14.53
C PRO A 234 7.14 -1.57 -13.40
N ASN A 235 5.89 -1.36 -13.00
CA ASN A 235 5.22 -2.10 -11.92
C ASN A 235 5.92 -1.97 -10.54
N GLN A 236 6.65 -0.88 -10.32
CA GLN A 236 7.14 -0.50 -8.99
C GLN A 236 6.06 0.31 -8.28
N LEU A 237 5.78 -0.01 -7.01
CA LEU A 237 4.89 0.79 -6.17
C LEU A 237 5.48 2.21 -6.00
N ILE A 238 4.73 3.22 -6.42
CA ILE A 238 5.18 4.62 -6.38
C ILE A 238 4.48 5.44 -5.30
N GLY A 239 3.29 5.05 -4.88
CA GLY A 239 2.53 5.82 -3.89
C GLY A 239 1.15 5.25 -3.66
N TYR A 240 0.31 6.06 -3.03
CA TYR A 240 -1.06 5.71 -2.69
C TYR A 240 -2.00 6.85 -3.06
N ALA A 241 -3.06 6.53 -3.79
CA ALA A 241 -4.11 7.46 -4.18
C ALA A 241 -4.88 7.96 -2.96
N ALA A 242 -5.23 9.24 -2.98
CA ALA A 242 -6.17 9.80 -2.02
C ALA A 242 -7.62 9.43 -2.41
N LEU A 243 -8.54 9.58 -1.46
CA LEU A 243 -9.98 9.48 -1.74
C LEU A 243 -10.42 10.61 -2.67
N ASP A 244 -11.38 10.32 -3.55
CA ASP A 244 -12.04 11.33 -4.38
C ASP A 244 -12.98 12.22 -3.53
N LEU A 245 -13.51 13.31 -4.11
CA LEU A 245 -14.42 14.25 -3.44
C LEU A 245 -15.69 13.60 -2.90
N ASP A 246 -16.15 12.51 -3.54
CA ASP A 246 -17.27 11.68 -3.08
C ASP A 246 -16.91 10.80 -1.86
N LYS A 247 -15.61 10.69 -1.53
CA LYS A 247 -15.02 9.88 -0.47
C LYS A 247 -15.32 8.37 -0.56
N LEU A 248 -15.78 7.87 -1.71
CA LEU A 248 -16.21 6.48 -1.85
C LEU A 248 -15.03 5.55 -2.16
N LYS A 249 -14.13 5.96 -3.06
CA LYS A 249 -13.00 5.14 -3.52
C LYS A 249 -11.74 5.98 -3.72
N PRO A 250 -10.55 5.45 -3.39
CA PRO A 250 -9.28 5.98 -3.87
C PRO A 250 -9.29 6.16 -5.38
N THR A 251 -8.81 7.31 -5.84
CA THR A 251 -8.84 7.68 -7.25
C THR A 251 -7.50 8.28 -7.68
N VAL A 252 -6.90 7.80 -8.75
CA VAL A 252 -5.75 8.45 -9.40
C VAL A 252 -6.15 8.91 -10.79
N GLU A 253 -5.63 10.06 -11.21
CA GLU A 253 -5.72 10.52 -12.60
C GLU A 253 -4.34 10.39 -13.26
N LEU A 254 -4.28 9.72 -14.40
CA LEU A 254 -3.07 9.54 -15.19
C LEU A 254 -3.14 10.38 -16.46
N TYR A 255 -2.14 11.24 -16.63
CA TYR A 255 -1.89 11.99 -17.87
C TYR A 255 -0.62 11.48 -18.51
N ILE A 256 -0.62 11.38 -19.83
CA ILE A 256 0.58 11.09 -20.62
C ILE A 256 0.72 12.20 -21.65
N SER A 257 1.86 12.89 -21.62
CA SER A 257 2.18 13.94 -22.59
C SER A 257 3.56 13.71 -23.19
N THR A 258 3.82 14.29 -24.36
CA THR A 258 5.17 14.39 -24.92
C THR A 258 5.67 15.82 -24.75
N GLY A 259 6.98 16.04 -24.89
CA GLY A 259 7.57 17.39 -24.88
C GLY A 259 7.14 18.29 -26.04
N GLU A 260 6.51 17.75 -27.09
CA GLU A 260 6.15 18.46 -28.32
C GLU A 260 4.63 18.53 -28.55
N GLU A 261 3.85 17.52 -28.12
CA GLU A 261 2.38 17.49 -28.19
C GLU A 261 1.71 16.69 -27.04
N TYR A 262 0.43 16.97 -26.76
CA TYR A 262 -0.41 16.14 -25.88
C TYR A 262 -0.85 14.87 -26.61
N ARG A 263 -0.19 13.73 -26.37
CA ARG A 263 -0.65 12.44 -26.90
C ARG A 263 -1.66 11.79 -25.93
N VAL A 264 -2.94 11.95 -26.23
CA VAL A 264 -4.03 11.33 -25.45
C VAL A 264 -4.07 9.84 -25.76
N LEU A 265 -3.88 8.99 -24.74
CA LEU A 265 -4.21 7.57 -24.88
C LEU A 265 -5.73 7.39 -24.90
N THR A 266 -6.23 6.80 -25.98
CA THR A 266 -7.64 6.49 -26.18
C THR A 266 -7.95 5.06 -25.74
N LYS A 267 -9.24 4.74 -25.57
CA LYS A 267 -9.73 3.37 -25.30
C LYS A 267 -9.17 2.33 -26.29
N ASP A 268 -8.97 2.72 -27.55
CA ASP A 268 -8.52 1.81 -28.61
C ASP A 268 -7.04 1.45 -28.46
N ASP A 269 -6.22 2.36 -27.91
CA ASP A 269 -4.81 2.11 -27.57
C ASP A 269 -4.65 1.05 -26.47
N PHE A 270 -5.70 0.82 -25.67
CA PHE A 270 -5.77 -0.23 -24.64
C PHE A 270 -6.28 -1.56 -25.19
N ILE A 271 -7.31 -1.54 -26.05
CA ILE A 271 -7.94 -2.76 -26.60
C ILE A 271 -7.04 -3.48 -27.60
N ALA A 272 -6.22 -2.74 -28.35
CA ALA A 272 -5.30 -3.32 -29.33
C ALA A 272 -4.19 -4.21 -28.71
N ARG A 273 -4.04 -4.21 -27.38
CA ARG A 273 -2.97 -4.93 -26.67
C ARG A 273 -3.44 -6.34 -26.26
N LYS A 274 -2.68 -7.36 -26.67
CA LYS A 274 -2.99 -8.78 -26.40
C LYS A 274 -3.06 -9.15 -24.92
N ASP A 275 -2.39 -8.41 -24.03
CA ASP A 275 -2.32 -8.70 -22.60
C ASP A 275 -3.13 -7.71 -21.73
N LYS A 276 -3.83 -6.73 -22.34
CA LYS A 276 -4.58 -5.65 -21.67
C LYS A 276 -3.78 -4.90 -20.58
N ARG A 277 -2.45 -5.02 -20.58
CA ARG A 277 -1.55 -4.38 -19.61
C ARG A 277 -0.76 -3.28 -20.31
N LEU A 278 -0.41 -2.25 -19.55
CA LEU A 278 0.46 -1.17 -20.04
C LEU A 278 1.95 -1.52 -19.95
N SER A 279 2.31 -2.77 -19.61
CA SER A 279 3.65 -3.16 -19.16
C SER A 279 4.67 -3.47 -20.27
N ASP A 280 4.45 -3.07 -21.52
CA ASP A 280 5.44 -3.33 -22.56
C ASP A 280 5.69 -2.14 -23.49
N HIS A 281 6.92 -2.08 -23.98
CA HIS A 281 7.67 -1.00 -24.61
C HIS A 281 7.17 -0.55 -26.00
N SER A 282 5.87 -0.63 -26.30
CA SER A 282 5.34 -0.30 -27.62
C SER A 282 4.43 0.93 -27.62
N ILE A 283 4.95 2.09 -27.19
CA ILE A 283 4.49 3.36 -27.79
C ILE A 283 5.29 3.49 -29.10
N ASP A 284 5.09 2.52 -29.98
CA ASP A 284 5.83 2.40 -31.23
C ASP A 284 5.23 3.40 -32.23
N SER A 285 6.01 4.43 -32.52
CA SER A 285 6.50 4.80 -33.85
C SER A 285 5.53 4.94 -35.04
N ASN A 286 4.20 4.91 -34.87
CA ASN A 286 3.28 5.31 -35.95
C ASN A 286 3.09 6.84 -35.95
N ASP A 287 4.17 7.52 -36.32
CA ASP A 287 4.17 8.83 -36.95
C ASP A 287 3.68 8.64 -38.40
N PRO A 288 2.55 9.22 -38.82
CA PRO A 288 2.20 9.24 -40.23
C PRO A 288 3.03 10.31 -40.93
N GLN A 289 3.96 9.89 -41.79
CA GLN A 289 4.45 10.73 -42.90
C GLN A 289 3.29 11.20 -43.77
#